data_AF-A0A1E5UW53-F1
#
_entry.id   AF-A0A1E5UW53-F1
#
_cell.length_a   1.000
_cell.length_b   1.000
_cell.length_c   1.000
_cell.angle_alpha   90.00
_cell.angle_beta   90.00
_cell.angle_gamma   90.00
#
_symmetry.space_group_name_H-M   'P 1'
#
loop_
_entity.id
_entity.type
_entity.pdbx_description
1 polymer ?
#
loop_
_entity_poly.entity_id
_entity_poly.type
_entity_poly.pdbx_seq_one_letter_code
_entity_poly.pdbx_strand_id
1 'polypeptide(L)'
;MDLAVRASLRGWCFVYAGDLTMRNEPPSTFKAYRYQQQRWSCGPANLFRKVLPEILRSDRVSPWKKLHLLYAFFFVRKVVAHLVTFLFYCIVIPACVLV
;
A
#
# COMPACT_ATOMS: atom_id res chain seq x y z
N MET A 1 -8.54 -0.78 -2.23
CA MET A 1 -7.75 0.46 -2.42
C MET A 1 -8.51 1.49 -3.22
N ASP A 2 -8.95 1.19 -4.43
CA ASP A 2 -9.70 2.11 -5.30
C ASP A 2 -10.88 2.80 -4.59
N LEU A 3 -11.76 2.00 -3.96
CA LEU A 3 -12.86 2.53 -3.15
C LEU A 3 -12.40 3.43 -2.00
N ALA A 4 -11.30 3.08 -1.33
CA ALA A 4 -10.77 3.87 -0.21
C ALA A 4 -10.27 5.23 -0.70
N VAL A 5 -9.62 5.30 -1.87
CA VAL A 5 -9.22 6.58 -2.49
C VAL A 5 -10.45 7.41 -2.82
N ARG A 6 -11.46 6.85 -3.49
CA ARG A 6 -12.71 7.57 -3.83
C ARG A 6 -13.45 8.08 -2.59
N ALA A 7 -13.58 7.26 -1.56
CA ALA A 7 -14.20 7.66 -0.29
C ALA A 7 -13.39 8.79 0.39
N SER A 8 -12.06 8.70 0.37
CA SER A 8 -11.20 9.77 0.90
C SER A 8 -11.39 11.09 0.16
N LEU A 9 -11.51 11.06 -1.17
CA LEU A 9 -11.76 12.25 -2.01
C LEU A 9 -13.14 12.86 -1.78
N ARG A 10 -14.11 12.08 -1.27
CA ARG A 10 -15.43 12.56 -0.82
C ARG A 10 -15.43 13.09 0.63
N GLY A 11 -14.26 13.21 1.25
CA GLY A 11 -14.11 13.78 2.60
C GLY A 11 -14.22 12.77 3.75
N TRP A 12 -14.44 11.48 3.47
CA TRP A 12 -14.60 10.47 4.51
C TRP A 12 -13.34 10.31 5.37
N CYS A 13 -13.53 9.92 6.63
CA CYS A 13 -12.46 9.63 7.58
C CYS A 13 -12.34 8.12 7.79
N PHE A 14 -11.10 7.64 7.86
CA PHE A 14 -10.81 6.23 8.08
C PHE A 14 -10.32 6.06 9.52
N VAL A 15 -10.96 5.15 10.25
CA VAL A 15 -10.57 4.77 11.61
C VAL A 15 -10.14 3.31 11.56
N TYR A 16 -8.96 3.02 12.10
CA TYR A 16 -8.46 1.65 12.24
C TYR A 16 -8.83 1.13 13.63
N ALA A 17 -9.64 0.07 13.67
CA ALA A 17 -10.00 -0.63 14.90
C ALA A 17 -9.04 -1.81 15.09
N GLY A 18 -8.02 -1.62 15.94
CA GLY A 18 -6.98 -2.64 16.19
C GLY A 18 -7.47 -3.86 16.96
N ASP A 19 -8.54 -3.70 17.76
CA ASP A 19 -9.10 -4.79 18.58
C ASP A 19 -9.91 -5.80 17.77
N LEU A 20 -10.29 -5.44 16.54
CA LEU A 20 -11.03 -6.32 15.64
C LEU A 20 -10.07 -7.25 14.91
N THR A 21 -10.03 -8.51 15.35
CA THR A 21 -9.31 -9.58 14.66
C THR A 21 -10.27 -10.40 13.81
N MET A 22 -9.83 -10.71 12.59
CA MET A 22 -10.56 -11.54 11.63
C MET A 22 -9.66 -12.70 11.22
N ARG A 23 -10.22 -13.92 11.23
CA ARG A 23 -9.53 -15.09 10.70
C ARG A 23 -9.38 -14.91 9.18
N ASN A 24 -8.16 -15.02 8.68
CA ASN A 24 -7.88 -15.00 7.25
C ASN A 24 -7.31 -16.36 6.82
N GLU A 25 -7.67 -16.80 5.62
CA GLU A 25 -7.10 -18.00 5.01
C GLU A 25 -5.90 -17.57 4.14
N PRO A 26 -4.67 -17.93 4.54
CA PRO A 26 -3.50 -17.64 3.72
C PRO A 26 -3.47 -18.57 2.49
N PRO A 27 -2.73 -18.20 1.43
CA PRO A 27 -2.57 -19.07 0.27
C PRO A 27 -1.90 -20.39 0.66
N SER A 28 -2.55 -21.50 0.33
CA SER A 28 -2.08 -22.86 0.67
C SER A 28 -0.83 -23.30 -0.10
N THR A 29 -0.48 -22.61 -1.19
CA THR A 29 0.68 -22.94 -2.03
C THR A 29 1.52 -21.71 -2.34
N PHE A 30 2.83 -21.92 -2.48
CA PHE A 30 3.76 -20.87 -2.89
C PHE A 30 3.41 -20.26 -4.25
N LYS A 31 2.90 -21.09 -5.18
CA LYS A 31 2.45 -20.62 -6.50
C LYS A 31 1.28 -19.65 -6.36
N ALA A 32 0.26 -19.99 -5.57
CA ALA A 32 -0.88 -19.10 -5.31
C ALA A 32 -0.44 -17.78 -4.64
N TYR A 33 0.46 -17.89 -3.64
CA TYR A 33 1.04 -16.73 -2.98
C TYR A 33 1.76 -15.79 -3.98
N ARG A 34 2.59 -16.34 -4.88
CA ARG A 34 3.31 -15.55 -5.89
C ARG A 34 2.36 -14.82 -6.84
N TYR A 35 1.30 -15.48 -7.30
CA TYR A 35 0.29 -14.82 -8.14
C TYR A 35 -0.44 -13.70 -7.41
N GLN A 36 -0.77 -13.90 -6.13
CA GLN A 36 -1.40 -12.88 -5.30
C GLN A 36 -0.49 -11.66 -5.11
N GLN A 37 0.79 -11.89 -4.78
CA GLN A 37 1.77 -10.82 -4.65
C GLN A 37 1.95 -10.05 -5.96
N GLN A 38 2.01 -10.73 -7.10
CA GLN A 38 2.09 -10.07 -8.41
C GLN A 38 0.89 -9.14 -8.64
N ARG A 39 -0.33 -9.59 -8.33
CA ARG A 39 -1.55 -8.76 -8.44
C ARG A 39 -1.54 -7.59 -7.46
N TRP A 40 -1.09 -7.79 -6.23
CA TRP A 40 -0.96 -6.74 -5.22
C TRP A 40 0.16 -5.75 -5.54
N SER A 41 1.14 -6.18 -6.32
CA SER A 41 2.19 -5.33 -6.87
C SER A 41 1.68 -4.49 -8.05
N CYS A 42 1.07 -5.10 -9.07
CA CYS A 42 0.63 -4.40 -10.28
C CYS A 42 -0.65 -3.56 -10.08
N GLY A 43 -1.61 -4.05 -9.29
CA GLY A 43 -2.93 -3.42 -9.13
C GLY A 43 -2.86 -1.97 -8.64
N PRO A 44 -2.14 -1.67 -7.54
CA PRO A 44 -2.01 -0.31 -7.05
C PRO A 44 -1.21 0.61 -7.99
N ALA A 45 -0.25 0.09 -8.76
CA ALA A 45 0.49 0.90 -9.74
C ALA A 45 -0.42 1.36 -10.90
N ASN A 46 -1.30 0.47 -11.37
CA ASN A 46 -2.31 0.82 -12.35
C ASN A 46 -3.35 1.78 -11.76
N LEU A 47 -3.77 1.54 -10.52
CA LEU A 47 -4.67 2.45 -9.80
C LEU A 47 -4.08 3.84 -9.69
N PHE A 48 -2.80 3.97 -9.30
CA PHE A 48 -2.10 5.25 -9.19
C PHE A 48 -2.25 6.09 -10.46
N ARG A 49 -1.93 5.50 -11.62
CA ARG A 49 -2.08 6.19 -12.92
C ARG A 49 -3.51 6.69 -13.16
N LYS A 50 -4.52 5.92 -12.75
CA LYS A 50 -5.93 6.26 -12.95
C LYS A 50 -6.42 7.35 -11.99
N VAL A 51 -6.07 7.25 -10.71
CA VAL A 51 -6.59 8.16 -9.67
C VAL A 51 -5.76 9.43 -9.49
N LEU A 52 -4.50 9.46 -9.92
CA LEU A 52 -3.63 10.63 -9.80
C LEU A 52 -4.25 11.93 -10.36
N PRO A 53 -4.78 11.96 -11.61
CA PRO A 53 -5.43 13.17 -12.12
C PRO A 53 -6.70 13.55 -11.35
N GLU A 54 -7.45 12.57 -10.83
CA GLU A 54 -8.65 12.80 -10.02
C GLU A 54 -8.32 13.41 -8.66
N ILE A 55 -7.24 12.94 -8.01
CA ILE A 55 -6.75 13.48 -6.74
C ILE A 55 -6.30 14.93 -6.92
N LEU A 56 -5.57 15.22 -8.00
CA LEU A 56 -5.07 16.57 -8.28
C LEU A 56 -6.22 17.56 -8.53
N ARG A 57 -7.21 17.17 -9.35
CA ARG A 57 -8.36 18.01 -9.73
C ARG A 57 -9.46 18.14 -8.66
N SER A 58 -9.43 17.35 -7.59
CA SER A 58 -10.52 17.37 -6.60
C SER A 58 -10.44 18.59 -5.68
N ASP A 59 -11.36 19.54 -5.79
CA ASP A 59 -11.38 20.72 -4.90
C ASP A 59 -12.04 20.48 -3.53
N ARG A 60 -12.62 19.28 -3.35
CA ARG A 60 -13.40 18.93 -2.15
C ARG A 60 -12.56 18.54 -0.93
N VAL A 61 -11.26 18.36 -1.10
CA VAL A 61 -10.35 17.88 -0.06
C VAL A 61 -9.16 18.81 0.08
N SER A 62 -8.75 19.06 1.32
CA SER A 62 -7.62 19.94 1.62
C SER A 62 -6.33 19.43 0.96
N PRO A 63 -5.41 20.34 0.58
CA PRO A 63 -4.12 19.96 0.00
C PRO A 63 -3.33 18.96 0.86
N TRP A 64 -3.42 19.10 2.18
CA TRP A 64 -2.82 18.16 3.14
C TRP A 64 -3.40 16.75 3.05
N LYS A 65 -4.72 16.61 2.91
CA LYS A 65 -5.35 15.29 2.78
C LYS A 65 -4.99 14.64 1.43
N LYS A 66 -4.85 15.43 0.37
CA LYS A 66 -4.32 14.94 -0.93
C LYS A 66 -2.89 14.42 -0.81
N LEU A 67 -2.00 15.19 -0.16
CA LEU A 67 -0.61 14.79 0.05
C LEU A 67 -0.52 13.53 0.90
N HIS A 68 -1.29 13.47 1.99
CA HIS A 68 -1.36 12.29 2.85
C HIS A 68 -1.82 11.04 2.09
N LEU A 69 -2.82 11.15 1.20
CA LEU A 69 -3.25 10.04 0.36
C LEU A 69 -2.14 9.55 -0.58
N LEU A 70 -1.46 10.47 -1.26
CA LEU A 70 -0.34 10.15 -2.15
C LEU A 70 0.80 9.47 -1.38
N TYR A 71 1.14 10.03 -0.22
CA TYR A 71 2.19 9.51 0.64
C TYR A 71 1.84 8.11 1.20
N ALA A 72 0.70 7.97 1.87
CA ALA A 72 0.35 6.75 2.59
C ALA A 72 0.00 5.57 1.66
N PHE A 73 -0.76 5.81 0.58
CA PHE A 73 -1.20 4.72 -0.30
C PHE A 73 -0.11 4.28 -1.28
N PHE A 74 0.70 5.20 -1.78
CA PHE A 74 1.62 4.92 -2.88
C PHE A 74 3.07 4.97 -2.44
N PHE A 75 3.54 6.05 -1.82
CA PHE A 75 4.95 6.18 -1.46
C PHE A 75 5.38 5.17 -0.41
N VAL A 76 4.73 5.15 0.76
CA VAL A 76 5.07 4.23 1.85
C VAL A 76 4.94 2.77 1.40
N ARG A 77 3.82 2.44 0.75
CA ARG A 77 3.52 1.05 0.40
C ARG A 77 4.34 0.50 -0.77
N LYS A 78 4.76 1.34 -1.72
CA LYS A 78 5.50 0.87 -2.91
C LYS A 78 6.99 1.11 -2.79
N VAL A 79 7.42 2.24 -2.25
CA VAL A 79 8.84 2.58 -2.15
C VAL A 79 9.40 2.07 -0.83
N VAL A 80 8.88 2.58 0.29
CA VAL A 80 9.45 2.29 1.61
C VAL A 80 9.38 0.80 1.93
N ALA A 81 8.23 0.15 1.72
CA ALA A 81 8.09 -1.27 2.00
C ALA A 81 9.06 -2.15 1.20
N HIS A 82 9.29 -1.84 -0.09
CA HIS A 82 10.21 -2.61 -0.92
C HIS A 82 11.66 -2.33 -0.57
N LEU A 83 12.00 -1.08 -0.26
CA LEU A 83 13.34 -0.70 0.19
C LEU A 83 13.68 -1.39 1.51
N VAL A 84 12.77 -1.36 2.49
CA VAL A 84 12.97 -2.03 3.78
C VAL A 84 13.14 -3.53 3.59
N THR A 85 12.30 -4.15 2.76
CA THR A 85 12.40 -5.58 2.45
C THR A 85 13.75 -5.91 1.79
N PHE A 86 14.18 -5.09 0.82
CA PHE A 86 15.45 -5.27 0.14
C PHE A 86 16.64 -5.16 1.10
N LEU A 87 16.71 -4.09 1.91
CA LEU A 87 17.78 -3.90 2.89
C LEU A 87 17.82 -5.04 3.90
N PHE A 88 16.64 -5.51 4.35
CA PHE A 88 16.55 -6.62 5.28
C PHE A 88 17.12 -7.92 4.70
N TYR A 89 16.69 -8.31 3.50
CA TYR A 89 17.14 -9.58 2.89
C TYR A 89 18.55 -9.53 2.31
N CYS A 90 18.98 -8.39 1.77
CA CYS A 90 20.26 -8.28 1.07
C CYS A 90 21.40 -7.77 1.96
N ILE A 91 21.12 -7.13 3.09
CA ILE A 91 22.15 -6.56 3.97
C ILE A 91 22.06 -7.16 5.38
N VAL A 92 20.90 -7.04 6.03
CA VAL A 92 20.77 -7.43 7.46
C VAL A 92 20.97 -8.93 7.65
N ILE A 93 20.26 -9.77 6.90
CA ILE A 93 20.38 -11.23 7.03
C ILE A 93 21.81 -11.70 6.73
N PRO A 94 22.46 -11.32 5.62
CA PRO A 94 23.86 -11.69 5.37
C PRO A 94 24.82 -11.21 6.46
N ALA A 95 24.64 -9.99 6.96
CA ALA A 95 25.47 -9.46 8.05
C ALA A 95 25.31 -10.25 9.35
N CYS A 96 24.10 -10.70 9.67
CA CYS A 96 23.83 -11.54 10.85
C CYS A 96 24.50 -12.92 10.79
N VAL A 97 24.81 -13.44 9.60
CA VAL A 97 25.54 -14.71 9.45
C VAL A 97 27.06 -14.53 9.61
N LEU A 98 27.55 -13.31 9.44
CA LEU A 98 28.98 -12.97 9.52
C LEU A 98 29.46 -12.61 10.95
N VAL A 99 28.53 -12.43 11.89
CA VAL A 99 28.78 -12.18 13.32
C VAL A 99 28.57 -13.49 14.08
#